data_AF-A0AA36P8C1-F1
#
_entry.id   AF-A0AA36P8C1-F1
#
_cell.length_a   1.000
_cell.length_b   1.000
_cell.length_c   1.000
_cell.angle_alpha   90.00
_cell.angle_beta   90.00
_cell.angle_gamma   90.00
#
_symmetry.space_group_name_H-M   'P 1'
#
loop_
_entity.id
_entity.type
_entity.pdbx_description
1 polymer ?
#
loop_
_entity_poly.entity_id
_entity_poly.type
_entity_poly.pdbx_seq_one_letter_code
_entity_poly.pdbx_strand_id
1 'polypeptide(L)'
;MNMSSISHGAPQKRRIIPNPGLWLAIIAGIIITLLPLGDTLPVAGQNMIAILVFAIIVWISEAMDYTASAIVISALIIFMVGFAPDMNHPDTILGTAKALKMTLSGFSNSALALVAAAMFIAAAMTITGLDKRIALFTMSKIGASSRSIIIGAIVVTIVLSLVVPSATARTACVVPIMMGVIAAFKVDKHSRLAASMMIVIAQATSIWNVGIQTSSAQNLLSIGFINKTFGAGHSVSWLDWLLAGAPWSLTMSVILYFLARKLLPPETEAVEGGSEAIKKALAELGPTTGKEKRLIGISLLLLLFWSTGGKLHSIDTTSVTLAGLAIMLLPGIGVMSWKEVEKRVQWGTLLMFGIGISLGSTLLDTQAASWMANYVVKGFGLDGLPSLAIFAILAAFLIIIHLGFASATALTAALLPILISLLSSLPPELGVNPVGMTILLAFSVSFGFILPINAPQNMVCMGTDTFTPRQFTRVGLYLTVIGYLLLLLFAATWWKILGLM
;
A
#
# COMPACT_ATOMS: atom_id res chain seq x y z
N MET A 1 22.08 -44.29 3.02
CA MET A 1 23.00 -44.36 1.87
C MET A 1 22.12 -44.33 0.62
N ASN A 2 22.20 -43.40 -0.34
CA ASN A 2 23.31 -42.58 -0.81
C ASN A 2 22.90 -41.11 -0.97
N MET A 3 23.72 -40.22 -0.41
CA MET A 3 23.86 -38.83 -0.83
C MET A 3 24.85 -38.80 -1.99
N SER A 4 24.47 -38.29 -3.16
CA SER A 4 25.34 -37.58 -4.13
C SER A 4 24.70 -37.50 -5.51
N SER A 5 24.18 -36.31 -5.85
CA SER A 5 24.31 -35.70 -7.19
C SER A 5 23.55 -34.37 -7.19
N ILE A 6 24.05 -33.41 -6.40
CA ILE A 6 23.74 -32.01 -6.66
C ILE A 6 24.59 -31.66 -7.89
N SER A 7 23.99 -31.67 -9.07
CA SER A 7 24.61 -31.08 -10.26
C SER A 7 24.73 -29.58 -10.00
N HIS A 8 25.94 -29.11 -9.72
CA HIS A 8 26.27 -27.70 -9.81
C HIS A 8 26.23 -27.31 -11.29
N GLY A 9 25.07 -26.84 -11.73
CA GLY A 9 24.95 -26.14 -13.00
C GLY A 9 25.99 -25.01 -13.02
N ALA A 10 26.78 -24.95 -14.09
CA ALA A 10 27.79 -23.92 -14.28
C ALA A 10 27.18 -22.52 -14.07
N PRO A 11 27.91 -21.56 -13.48
CA PRO A 11 27.41 -20.20 -13.32
C PRO A 11 27.09 -19.64 -14.70
N GLN A 12 25.81 -19.41 -14.95
CA GLN A 12 25.32 -18.76 -16.15
C GLN A 12 26.00 -17.39 -16.20
N LYS A 13 26.87 -17.16 -17.18
CA LYS A 13 27.52 -15.85 -17.41
C LYS A 13 26.41 -14.81 -17.49
N ARG A 14 26.22 -14.02 -16.41
CA ARG A 14 25.31 -12.87 -16.41
C ARG A 14 25.84 -11.92 -17.49
N ARG A 15 25.19 -11.89 -18.65
CA ARG A 15 25.38 -10.79 -19.60
C ARG A 15 25.00 -9.53 -18.84
N ILE A 16 25.97 -8.67 -18.57
CA ILE A 16 25.74 -7.30 -18.09
C ILE A 16 25.14 -6.57 -19.28
N ILE A 17 23.84 -6.75 -19.50
CA ILE A 17 23.09 -5.88 -20.40
C ILE A 17 23.05 -4.54 -19.67
N PRO A 18 23.53 -3.43 -20.27
CA PRO A 18 23.40 -2.13 -19.64
C PRO A 18 21.91 -1.89 -19.40
N ASN A 19 21.52 -1.70 -18.14
CA ASN A 19 20.13 -1.42 -17.81
C ASN A 19 19.85 0.04 -18.21
N PRO A 20 19.10 0.29 -19.31
CA PRO A 20 18.93 1.64 -19.83
C PRO A 20 18.25 2.57 -18.83
N GLY A 21 17.36 2.03 -17.98
CA GLY A 21 16.69 2.79 -16.92
C GLY A 21 17.67 3.28 -15.85
N LEU A 22 18.66 2.47 -15.47
CA LEU A 22 19.67 2.88 -14.49
C LEU A 22 20.55 4.00 -15.04
N TRP A 23 21.00 3.88 -16.30
CA TRP A 23 21.79 4.94 -16.95
C TRP A 23 20.99 6.23 -17.10
N LEU A 24 19.71 6.14 -17.50
CA LEU A 24 18.82 7.29 -17.57
C LEU A 24 18.67 7.97 -16.19
N ALA A 25 18.52 7.19 -15.12
CA ALA A 25 18.40 7.71 -13.76
C ALA A 25 19.67 8.46 -13.31
N ILE A 26 20.85 7.89 -13.59
CA ILE A 26 22.15 8.51 -13.28
C ILE A 26 22.32 9.81 -14.07
N ILE A 27 22.06 9.78 -15.38
CA ILE A 27 22.21 10.95 -16.25
C ILE A 27 21.25 12.05 -15.80
N ALA A 28 19.99 11.74 -15.55
CA ALA A 28 19.01 12.71 -15.07
C ALA A 28 19.43 13.33 -13.72
N GLY A 29 19.93 12.51 -12.79
CA GLY A 29 20.46 12.99 -11.51
C GLY A 29 21.63 13.96 -11.69
N ILE A 30 22.61 13.62 -12.54
CA ILE A 30 23.76 14.49 -12.85
C ILE A 30 23.28 15.81 -13.46
N ILE A 31 22.38 15.76 -14.45
CA ILE A 31 21.84 16.96 -15.08
C ILE A 31 21.22 17.89 -14.04
N ILE A 32 20.40 17.35 -13.12
CA ILE A 32 19.77 18.15 -12.06
C ILE A 32 20.82 18.80 -11.15
N THR A 33 21.88 18.09 -10.77
CA THR A 33 22.95 18.66 -9.92
C THR A 33 23.77 19.76 -10.62
N LEU A 34 23.76 19.80 -11.95
CA LEU A 34 24.47 20.82 -12.74
C LEU A 34 23.60 22.05 -13.05
N LEU A 35 22.30 22.01 -12.78
CA LEU A 35 21.43 23.17 -12.98
C LEU A 35 21.77 24.29 -12.00
N PRO A 36 21.78 25.57 -12.42
CA PRO A 36 22.08 26.69 -11.55
C PRO A 36 20.84 27.07 -10.70
N LEU A 37 20.49 26.23 -9.72
CA LEU A 37 19.33 26.43 -8.83
C LEU A 37 19.69 27.02 -7.45
N GLY A 38 20.99 27.15 -7.17
CA GLY A 38 21.52 27.51 -5.84
C GLY A 38 21.01 28.83 -5.26
N ASP A 39 20.56 29.77 -6.12
CA ASP A 39 20.02 31.06 -5.68
C ASP A 39 18.60 30.95 -5.08
N THR A 40 17.89 29.85 -5.36
CA THR A 40 16.49 29.65 -4.93
C THR A 40 16.28 28.40 -4.07
N LEU A 41 17.27 27.52 -4.00
CA LEU A 41 17.19 26.24 -3.29
C LEU A 41 18.56 25.89 -2.69
N PRO A 42 18.62 25.45 -1.42
CA PRO A 42 19.85 24.92 -0.85
C PRO A 42 20.41 23.76 -1.69
N VAL A 43 21.73 23.67 -1.83
CA VAL A 43 22.39 22.57 -2.58
C VAL A 43 21.96 21.20 -2.08
N ALA A 44 21.77 21.05 -0.76
CA ALA A 44 21.20 19.85 -0.15
C ALA A 44 19.82 19.51 -0.73
N GLY A 45 18.97 20.51 -0.91
CA GLY A 45 17.64 20.35 -1.52
C GLY A 45 17.72 19.99 -3.01
N GLN A 46 18.62 20.63 -3.77
CA GLN A 46 18.85 20.30 -5.18
C GLN A 46 19.32 18.84 -5.34
N ASN A 47 20.24 18.39 -4.49
CA ASN A 47 20.70 17.00 -4.45
C ASN A 47 19.55 16.05 -4.11
N MET A 48 18.64 16.44 -3.21
CA MET A 48 17.47 15.63 -2.91
C MET A 48 16.47 15.54 -4.08
N ILE A 49 16.31 16.59 -4.90
CA ILE A 49 15.53 16.51 -6.14
C ILE A 49 16.19 15.54 -7.12
N ALA A 50 17.51 15.60 -7.27
CA ALA A 50 18.25 14.66 -8.12
C ALA A 50 18.07 13.20 -7.67
N ILE A 51 18.14 12.94 -6.36
CA ILE A 51 17.92 11.62 -5.75
C ILE A 51 16.48 11.15 -5.95
N LEU A 52 15.50 12.05 -5.79
CA LEU A 52 14.09 11.74 -6.02
C LEU A 52 13.85 11.34 -7.48
N VAL A 53 14.37 12.12 -8.44
CA VAL A 53 14.23 11.80 -9.87
C VAL A 53 14.93 10.48 -10.21
N PHE A 54 16.12 10.25 -9.66
CA PHE A 54 16.78 8.95 -9.74
C PHE A 54 15.88 7.81 -9.23
N ALA A 55 15.30 7.96 -8.04
CA ALA A 55 14.43 6.96 -7.43
C ALA A 55 13.17 6.70 -8.29
N ILE A 56 12.52 7.76 -8.78
CA ILE A 56 11.34 7.66 -9.65
C ILE A 56 11.67 6.91 -10.93
N ILE A 57 12.78 7.26 -11.61
CA ILE A 57 13.18 6.58 -12.85
C ILE A 57 13.46 5.10 -12.57
N VAL A 58 14.24 4.79 -11.52
CA VAL A 58 14.58 3.40 -11.16
C VAL A 58 13.33 2.58 -10.81
N TRP A 59 12.37 3.17 -10.09
CA TRP A 59 11.13 2.49 -9.71
C TRP A 59 10.16 2.31 -10.88
N ILE A 60 10.04 3.31 -11.76
CA ILE A 60 9.18 3.21 -12.95
C ILE A 60 9.76 2.23 -13.97
N SER A 61 11.07 2.28 -14.20
CA SER A 61 11.72 1.41 -15.19
C SER A 61 12.02 0.02 -14.66
N GLU A 62 11.75 -0.25 -13.37
CA GLU A 62 12.18 -1.45 -12.64
C GLU A 62 13.66 -1.78 -12.88
N ALA A 63 14.51 -0.75 -12.95
CA ALA A 63 15.92 -0.95 -13.28
C ALA A 63 16.68 -1.72 -12.19
N MET A 64 16.16 -1.65 -10.96
CA MET A 64 16.68 -2.33 -9.80
C MET A 64 15.52 -2.86 -8.96
N ASP A 65 15.78 -3.91 -8.20
CA ASP A 65 14.88 -4.34 -7.14
C ASP A 65 14.61 -3.17 -6.17
N TYR A 66 13.36 -3.03 -5.72
CA TYR A 66 12.93 -1.93 -4.85
C TYR A 66 13.75 -1.89 -3.55
N THR A 67 14.05 -3.03 -2.94
CA THR A 67 14.86 -3.12 -1.72
C THR A 67 16.30 -2.72 -1.99
N ALA A 68 16.89 -3.22 -3.09
CA ALA A 68 18.24 -2.84 -3.49
C ALA A 68 18.35 -1.33 -3.79
N SER A 69 17.37 -0.77 -4.49
CA SER A 69 17.30 0.66 -4.79
C SER A 69 17.21 1.52 -3.53
N ALA A 70 16.51 1.07 -2.48
CA ALA A 70 16.45 1.78 -1.20
C ALA A 70 17.84 1.92 -0.55
N ILE A 71 18.68 0.89 -0.64
CA ILE A 71 20.06 0.95 -0.14
C ILE A 71 20.89 1.95 -0.97
N VAL A 72 20.72 1.94 -2.29
CA VAL A 72 21.40 2.92 -3.18
C VAL A 72 20.95 4.34 -2.87
N ILE A 73 19.65 4.58 -2.76
CA ILE A 73 19.08 5.88 -2.37
C ILE A 73 19.64 6.33 -1.02
N SER A 74 19.78 5.42 -0.05
CA SER A 74 20.40 5.73 1.24
C SER A 74 21.83 6.22 1.09
N ALA A 75 22.64 5.52 0.30
CA ALA A 75 24.01 5.94 0.02
C ALA A 75 24.05 7.30 -0.68
N LEU A 76 23.18 7.52 -1.67
CA LEU A 76 23.08 8.81 -2.36
C LEU A 76 22.72 9.94 -1.41
N ILE A 77 21.75 9.76 -0.50
CA ILE A 77 21.41 10.76 0.51
C ILE A 77 22.63 11.03 1.40
N ILE A 78 23.25 9.99 1.96
CA ILE A 78 24.38 10.13 2.89
C ILE A 78 25.52 10.94 2.28
N PHE A 79 25.90 10.64 1.04
CA PHE A 79 27.05 11.27 0.41
C PHE A 79 26.68 12.58 -0.29
N MET A 80 25.64 12.64 -1.12
CA MET A 80 25.30 13.86 -1.84
C MET A 80 24.79 14.96 -0.90
N VAL A 81 23.98 14.62 0.10
CA VAL A 81 23.52 15.61 1.10
C VAL A 81 24.61 15.88 2.13
N GLY A 82 25.40 14.86 2.52
CA GLY A 82 26.50 15.02 3.48
C GLY A 82 27.64 15.92 3.00
N PHE A 83 27.92 15.95 1.69
CA PHE A 83 28.91 16.85 1.11
C PHE A 83 28.36 18.22 0.68
N ALA A 84 27.05 18.44 0.81
CA ALA A 84 26.46 19.75 0.57
C ALA A 84 26.78 20.72 1.73
N PRO A 85 26.82 22.05 1.47
CA PRO A 85 26.81 23.07 2.50
C PRO A 85 25.69 22.86 3.52
N ASP A 86 25.98 23.09 4.80
CA ASP A 86 25.00 23.03 5.89
C ASP A 86 23.98 24.16 5.70
N MET A 87 22.69 23.81 5.79
CA MET A 87 21.59 24.74 5.52
C MET A 87 21.51 25.89 6.52
N ASN A 88 22.01 25.69 7.74
CA ASN A 88 22.04 26.70 8.79
C ASN A 88 23.39 27.42 8.86
N HIS A 89 24.47 26.78 8.42
CA HIS A 89 25.83 27.33 8.42
C HIS A 89 26.53 27.07 7.07
N PRO A 90 26.20 27.86 6.02
CA PRO A 90 26.64 27.58 4.64
C PRO A 90 28.15 27.50 4.42
N ASP A 91 28.95 28.07 5.34
CA ASP A 91 30.41 28.03 5.29
C ASP A 91 31.01 26.65 5.62
N THR A 92 30.20 25.72 6.13
CA THR A 92 30.61 24.37 6.52
C THR A 92 29.81 23.32 5.78
N ILE A 93 30.40 22.14 5.53
CA ILE A 93 29.65 21.01 4.99
C ILE A 93 28.77 20.38 6.08
N LEU A 94 27.61 19.85 5.69
CA LEU A 94 26.69 19.17 6.62
C LEU A 94 27.36 17.97 7.32
N GLY A 95 28.17 17.23 6.57
CA GLY A 95 28.88 16.03 7.00
C GLY A 95 28.03 14.76 6.88
N THR A 96 28.69 13.65 6.50
CA THR A 96 28.04 12.34 6.30
C THR A 96 27.37 11.82 7.57
N ALA A 97 27.88 12.17 8.76
CA ALA A 97 27.27 11.77 10.03
C ALA A 97 25.88 12.39 10.26
N LYS A 98 25.68 13.66 9.92
CA LYS A 98 24.35 14.30 10.00
C LYS A 98 23.43 13.76 8.89
N ALA A 99 23.93 13.63 7.67
CA ALA A 99 23.17 13.06 6.55
C ALA A 99 22.75 11.60 6.81
N LEU A 100 23.57 10.81 7.50
CA LEU A 100 23.22 9.46 7.96
C LEU A 100 22.05 9.49 8.95
N LYS A 101 22.05 10.43 9.90
CA LYS A 101 20.90 10.58 10.82
C LYS A 101 19.61 10.93 10.07
N MET A 102 19.69 11.81 9.05
CA MET A 102 18.54 12.12 8.19
C MET A 102 18.08 10.87 7.41
N THR A 103 19.02 10.12 6.86
CA THR A 103 18.77 8.87 6.11
C THR A 103 18.16 7.77 6.97
N LEU A 104 18.47 7.73 8.27
CA LEU A 104 17.94 6.75 9.22
C LEU A 104 16.68 7.24 9.96
N SER A 105 16.27 8.49 9.79
CA SER A 105 15.16 9.10 10.53
C SER A 105 13.83 8.37 10.35
N GLY A 106 13.59 7.77 9.18
CA GLY A 106 12.40 6.97 8.92
C GLY A 106 12.33 5.68 9.73
N PHE A 107 13.46 5.16 10.23
CA PHE A 107 13.47 3.95 11.07
C PHE A 107 13.00 4.20 12.51
N SER A 108 13.06 5.44 12.99
CA SER A 108 12.49 5.82 14.29
C SER A 108 11.06 6.33 14.19
N ASN A 109 10.44 6.32 12.99
CA ASN A 109 9.06 6.76 12.80
C ASN A 109 8.06 5.70 13.29
N SER A 110 7.05 6.13 14.07
CA SER A 110 6.01 5.24 14.60
C SER A 110 5.21 4.51 13.52
N ALA A 111 5.06 5.11 12.33
CA ALA A 111 4.43 4.47 11.18
C ALA A 111 5.19 3.21 10.73
N LEU A 112 6.53 3.21 10.77
CA LEU A 112 7.31 2.02 10.44
C LEU A 112 7.05 0.89 11.44
N ALA A 113 6.94 1.22 12.73
CA ALA A 113 6.60 0.24 13.77
C ALA A 113 5.20 -0.36 13.55
N LEU A 114 4.22 0.45 13.11
CA LEU A 114 2.90 -0.05 12.71
C LEU A 114 2.96 -0.97 11.49
N VAL A 115 3.78 -0.65 10.48
CA VAL A 115 4.00 -1.53 9.31
C VAL A 115 4.61 -2.85 9.75
N ALA A 116 5.64 -2.83 10.61
CA ALA A 116 6.24 -4.03 11.18
C ALA A 116 5.20 -4.86 11.92
N ALA A 117 4.46 -4.27 12.84
CA ALA A 117 3.47 -5.01 13.61
C ALA A 117 2.34 -5.58 12.73
N ALA A 118 1.91 -4.84 11.70
CA ALA A 118 0.98 -5.36 10.70
C ALA A 118 1.53 -6.62 10.02
N MET A 119 2.79 -6.61 9.57
CA MET A 119 3.41 -7.78 8.97
C MET A 119 3.50 -8.97 9.92
N PHE A 120 3.75 -8.74 11.21
CA PHE A 120 3.76 -9.78 12.23
C PHE A 120 2.35 -10.33 12.50
N ILE A 121 1.32 -9.49 12.56
CA ILE A 121 -0.08 -9.92 12.68
C ILE A 121 -0.48 -10.75 11.46
N ALA A 122 -0.12 -10.30 10.24
CA ALA A 122 -0.37 -11.05 9.02
C ALA A 122 0.35 -12.42 9.03
N ALA A 123 1.60 -12.48 9.50
CA ALA A 123 2.30 -13.74 9.67
C ALA A 123 1.63 -14.64 10.72
N ALA A 124 1.18 -14.11 11.86
CA ALA A 124 0.44 -14.85 12.87
C ALA A 124 -0.85 -15.46 12.32
N MET A 125 -1.59 -14.71 11.49
CA MET A 125 -2.79 -15.18 10.80
C MET A 125 -2.48 -16.40 9.92
N THR A 126 -1.41 -16.32 9.12
CA THR A 126 -1.00 -17.42 8.23
C THR A 126 -0.41 -18.61 8.99
N ILE A 127 0.32 -18.38 10.08
CA ILE A 127 0.89 -19.45 10.93
C ILE A 127 -0.23 -20.25 11.60
N THR A 128 -1.25 -19.56 12.11
CA THR A 128 -2.37 -20.20 12.81
C THR A 128 -3.40 -20.81 11.87
N GLY A 129 -3.47 -20.34 10.62
CA GLY A 129 -4.53 -20.71 9.67
C GLY A 129 -5.85 -19.99 9.93
N LEU A 130 -5.87 -18.98 10.82
CA LEU A 130 -7.06 -18.22 11.17
C LEU A 130 -7.62 -17.48 9.95
N ASP A 131 -6.76 -16.96 9.08
CA ASP A 131 -7.13 -16.34 7.80
C ASP A 131 -7.97 -17.29 6.93
N LYS A 132 -7.49 -18.54 6.74
CA LYS A 132 -8.19 -19.58 5.98
C LYS A 132 -9.51 -19.96 6.63
N ARG A 133 -9.54 -20.07 7.96
CA ARG A 133 -10.77 -20.39 8.70
C ARG A 133 -11.82 -19.30 8.53
N ILE A 134 -11.44 -18.02 8.67
CA ILE A 134 -12.34 -16.88 8.47
C ILE A 134 -12.86 -16.87 7.03
N ALA A 135 -11.98 -17.06 6.05
CA ALA A 135 -12.36 -17.09 4.64
C ALA A 135 -13.34 -18.22 4.33
N LEU A 136 -13.04 -19.46 4.73
CA LEU A 136 -13.90 -20.63 4.50
C LEU A 136 -15.22 -20.54 5.26
N PHE A 137 -15.19 -20.07 6.52
CA PHE A 137 -16.41 -19.83 7.29
C PHE A 137 -17.31 -18.81 6.60
N THR A 138 -16.75 -17.68 6.17
CA THR A 138 -17.50 -16.64 5.44
C THR A 138 -18.07 -17.18 4.14
N MET A 139 -17.26 -17.88 3.34
CA MET A 139 -17.72 -18.50 2.08
C MET A 139 -18.82 -19.55 2.30
N SER A 140 -18.77 -20.31 3.41
CA SER A 140 -19.76 -21.34 3.71
C SER A 140 -21.19 -20.80 3.90
N LYS A 141 -21.32 -19.49 4.15
CA LYS A 141 -22.60 -18.81 4.40
C LYS A 141 -23.27 -18.22 3.16
N ILE A 142 -22.56 -18.09 2.04
CA ILE A 142 -22.98 -17.23 0.91
C ILE A 142 -23.67 -18.04 -0.21
N GLY A 143 -23.53 -19.37 -0.21
CA GLY A 143 -24.18 -20.30 -1.14
C GLY A 143 -23.29 -20.71 -2.33
N ALA A 144 -23.85 -21.51 -3.25
CA ALA A 144 -23.12 -22.14 -4.38
C ALA A 144 -23.61 -21.71 -5.77
N SER A 145 -24.10 -20.49 -5.93
CA SER A 145 -24.38 -19.92 -7.27
C SER A 145 -23.22 -19.08 -7.77
N SER A 146 -23.12 -18.86 -9.09
CA SER A 146 -22.10 -17.95 -9.67
C SER A 146 -22.21 -16.53 -9.10
N ARG A 147 -23.43 -16.09 -8.75
CA ARG A 147 -23.67 -14.81 -8.07
C ARG A 147 -23.13 -14.84 -6.64
N SER A 148 -23.48 -15.88 -5.89
CA SER A 148 -23.03 -16.11 -4.51
C SER A 148 -21.51 -16.13 -4.42
N ILE A 149 -20.82 -16.76 -5.37
CA ILE A 149 -19.36 -16.88 -5.32
C ILE A 149 -18.69 -15.52 -5.52
N ILE A 150 -19.17 -14.70 -6.45
CA ILE A 150 -18.62 -13.34 -6.67
C ILE A 150 -18.90 -12.46 -5.44
N ILE A 151 -20.13 -12.48 -4.90
CA ILE A 151 -20.47 -11.77 -3.65
C ILE A 151 -19.59 -12.28 -2.52
N GLY A 152 -19.36 -13.59 -2.45
CA GLY A 152 -18.51 -14.23 -1.45
C GLY A 152 -17.06 -13.78 -1.53
N ALA A 153 -16.50 -13.69 -2.73
CA ALA A 153 -15.17 -13.15 -2.93
C ALA A 153 -15.05 -11.71 -2.41
N ILE A 154 -16.04 -10.86 -2.68
CA ILE A 154 -16.07 -9.49 -2.17
C ILE A 154 -16.16 -9.51 -0.63
N VAL A 155 -17.17 -10.17 -0.06
CA VAL A 155 -17.41 -10.17 1.40
C VAL A 155 -16.23 -10.76 2.17
N VAL A 156 -15.64 -11.86 1.70
CA VAL A 156 -14.42 -12.43 2.30
C VAL A 156 -13.29 -11.41 2.29
N THR A 157 -13.08 -10.73 1.17
CA THR A 157 -12.05 -9.69 1.08
C THR A 157 -12.34 -8.55 2.06
N ILE A 158 -13.58 -8.09 2.22
CA ILE A 158 -13.95 -7.07 3.22
C ILE A 158 -13.58 -7.54 4.62
N VAL A 159 -14.03 -8.73 5.01
CA VAL A 159 -13.80 -9.28 6.35
C VAL A 159 -12.30 -9.42 6.60
N LEU A 160 -11.56 -10.00 5.65
CA LEU A 160 -10.12 -10.16 5.78
C LEU A 160 -9.39 -8.80 5.81
N SER A 161 -9.89 -7.76 5.14
CA SER A 161 -9.31 -6.41 5.18
C SER A 161 -9.30 -5.80 6.57
N LEU A 162 -10.27 -6.15 7.41
CA LEU A 162 -10.37 -5.67 8.79
C LEU A 162 -9.36 -6.35 9.72
N VAL A 163 -8.97 -7.59 9.43
CA VAL A 163 -8.19 -8.44 10.34
C VAL A 163 -6.77 -8.74 9.87
N VAL A 164 -6.53 -8.83 8.56
CA VAL A 164 -5.23 -9.17 7.95
C VAL A 164 -4.65 -7.92 7.31
N PRO A 165 -3.65 -7.28 7.94
CA PRO A 165 -3.14 -5.97 7.51
C PRO A 165 -2.07 -6.10 6.40
N SER A 166 -2.35 -6.95 5.40
CA SER A 166 -1.51 -7.13 4.21
C SER A 166 -2.38 -7.52 3.01
N ALA A 167 -2.42 -6.67 1.99
CA ALA A 167 -3.15 -6.92 0.75
C ALA A 167 -2.72 -8.22 0.07
N THR A 168 -1.41 -8.43 -0.07
CA THR A 168 -0.84 -9.62 -0.70
C THR A 168 -1.17 -10.88 0.10
N ALA A 169 -1.09 -10.84 1.44
CA ALA A 169 -1.42 -11.99 2.28
C ALA A 169 -2.91 -12.36 2.21
N ARG A 170 -3.81 -11.36 2.23
CA ARG A 170 -5.25 -11.55 2.05
C ARG A 170 -5.54 -12.25 0.74
N THR A 171 -5.03 -11.70 -0.37
CA THR A 171 -5.24 -12.28 -1.69
C THR A 171 -4.63 -13.68 -1.81
N ALA A 172 -3.41 -13.90 -1.31
CA ALA A 172 -2.76 -15.21 -1.31
C ALA A 172 -3.50 -16.26 -0.46
N CYS A 173 -4.27 -15.84 0.55
CA CYS A 173 -5.13 -16.72 1.33
C CYS A 173 -6.39 -17.12 0.56
N VAL A 174 -7.04 -16.16 -0.10
CA VAL A 174 -8.32 -16.36 -0.81
C VAL A 174 -8.13 -17.09 -2.14
N VAL A 175 -7.02 -16.85 -2.84
CA VAL A 175 -6.75 -17.42 -4.18
C VAL A 175 -6.80 -18.96 -4.18
N PRO A 176 -6.10 -19.70 -3.30
CA PRO A 176 -6.18 -21.17 -3.25
C PRO A 176 -7.59 -21.68 -2.94
N ILE A 177 -8.33 -20.99 -2.08
CA ILE A 177 -9.73 -21.34 -1.77
C ILE A 177 -10.56 -21.24 -3.04
N MET A 178 -10.42 -20.15 -3.77
CA MET A 178 -11.17 -19.89 -5.01
C MET A 178 -10.74 -20.83 -6.15
N MET A 179 -9.47 -21.20 -6.22
CA MET A 179 -8.99 -22.25 -7.14
C MET A 179 -9.57 -23.63 -6.79
N GLY A 180 -9.64 -23.97 -5.49
CA GLY A 180 -10.30 -25.20 -5.04
C GLY A 180 -11.79 -25.23 -5.39
N VAL A 181 -12.45 -24.07 -5.29
CA VAL A 181 -13.84 -23.87 -5.73
C VAL A 181 -13.97 -24.07 -7.24
N ILE A 182 -13.13 -23.44 -8.06
CA ILE A 182 -13.10 -23.63 -9.53
C ILE A 182 -12.93 -25.12 -9.89
N ALA A 183 -12.00 -25.81 -9.24
CA ALA A 183 -11.74 -27.24 -9.46
C ALA A 183 -12.91 -28.14 -9.05
N ALA A 184 -13.51 -27.90 -7.87
CA ALA A 184 -14.66 -28.66 -7.38
C ALA A 184 -15.87 -28.53 -8.32
N PHE A 185 -16.02 -27.38 -8.94
CA PHE A 185 -17.10 -27.09 -9.88
C PHE A 185 -16.86 -27.57 -11.30
N LYS A 186 -15.68 -28.16 -11.58
CA LYS A 186 -15.25 -28.51 -12.95
C LYS A 186 -15.38 -27.34 -13.92
N VAL A 187 -15.27 -26.12 -13.40
CA VAL A 187 -15.27 -24.89 -14.19
C VAL A 187 -13.94 -24.83 -14.92
N ASP A 188 -14.00 -24.59 -16.23
CA ASP A 188 -12.78 -24.42 -17.00
C ASP A 188 -11.94 -23.28 -16.41
N LYS A 189 -10.63 -23.52 -16.25
CA LYS A 189 -9.69 -22.58 -15.64
C LYS A 189 -9.66 -21.23 -16.37
N HIS A 190 -9.92 -21.24 -17.68
CA HIS A 190 -9.93 -20.06 -18.55
C HIS A 190 -11.34 -19.54 -18.85
N SER A 191 -12.37 -20.05 -18.15
CA SER A 191 -13.74 -19.54 -18.23
C SER A 191 -13.85 -18.09 -17.72
N ARG A 192 -14.91 -17.39 -18.13
CA ARG A 192 -15.21 -16.03 -17.64
C ARG A 192 -15.55 -16.03 -16.16
N LEU A 193 -16.18 -17.10 -15.65
CA LEU A 193 -16.42 -17.23 -14.20
C LEU A 193 -15.10 -17.31 -13.42
N ALA A 194 -14.16 -18.17 -13.81
CA ALA A 194 -12.85 -18.27 -13.15
C ALA A 194 -12.06 -16.96 -13.22
N ALA A 195 -12.03 -16.33 -14.40
CA ALA A 195 -11.43 -15.01 -14.59
C ALA A 195 -12.09 -13.95 -13.69
N SER A 196 -13.42 -13.92 -13.64
CA SER A 196 -14.19 -12.97 -12.81
C SER A 196 -13.88 -13.16 -11.33
N MET A 197 -13.77 -14.39 -10.84
CA MET A 197 -13.44 -14.65 -9.43
C MET A 197 -12.08 -14.04 -9.06
N MET A 198 -11.05 -14.30 -9.85
CA MET A 198 -9.69 -13.82 -9.56
C MET A 198 -9.56 -12.30 -9.72
N ILE A 199 -10.18 -11.73 -10.76
CA ILE A 199 -10.19 -10.27 -10.95
C ILE A 199 -10.93 -9.59 -9.79
N VAL A 200 -12.10 -10.11 -9.37
CA VAL A 200 -12.86 -9.53 -8.26
C VAL A 200 -12.08 -9.56 -6.96
N ILE A 201 -11.33 -10.63 -6.66
CA ILE A 201 -10.47 -10.67 -5.45
C ILE A 201 -9.42 -9.57 -5.51
N ALA A 202 -8.67 -9.48 -6.62
CA ALA A 202 -7.62 -8.47 -6.79
C ALA A 202 -8.16 -7.03 -6.68
N GLN A 203 -9.27 -6.75 -7.34
CA GLN A 203 -9.90 -5.43 -7.36
C GLN A 203 -10.55 -5.10 -6.00
N ALA A 204 -11.26 -6.04 -5.37
CA ALA A 204 -11.84 -5.85 -4.04
C ALA A 204 -10.77 -5.59 -2.98
N THR A 205 -9.62 -6.27 -3.07
CA THR A 205 -8.50 -6.04 -2.15
C THR A 205 -8.00 -4.61 -2.28
N SER A 206 -7.83 -4.12 -3.51
CA SER A 206 -7.39 -2.75 -3.78
C SER A 206 -8.45 -1.69 -3.42
N ILE A 207 -9.74 -1.98 -3.59
CA ILE A 207 -10.84 -1.11 -3.13
C ILE A 207 -10.84 -0.97 -1.61
N TRP A 208 -10.60 -2.06 -0.88
CA TRP A 208 -10.57 -2.03 0.58
C TRP A 208 -9.24 -1.59 1.18
N ASN A 209 -8.18 -1.51 0.36
CA ASN A 209 -6.98 -0.75 0.71
C ASN A 209 -7.31 0.73 0.98
N VAL A 210 -8.30 1.30 0.30
CA VAL A 210 -8.78 2.67 0.58
C VAL A 210 -9.54 2.71 1.90
N GLY A 211 -10.43 1.74 2.13
CA GLY A 211 -11.42 1.80 3.20
C GLY A 211 -10.88 1.63 4.61
N ILE A 212 -9.75 0.92 4.79
CA ILE A 212 -9.24 0.56 6.11
C ILE A 212 -7.78 0.97 6.23
N GLN A 213 -7.46 1.75 7.27
CA GLN A 213 -6.11 2.28 7.51
C GLN A 213 -5.03 1.20 7.51
N THR A 214 -5.26 0.08 8.21
CA THR A 214 -4.26 -0.98 8.39
C THR A 214 -4.22 -1.98 7.25
N SER A 215 -5.13 -1.89 6.28
CA SER A 215 -5.24 -2.89 5.22
C SER A 215 -4.08 -2.82 4.21
N SER A 216 -3.47 -1.64 4.07
CA SER A 216 -2.38 -1.43 3.12
C SER A 216 -1.26 -0.57 3.68
N ALA A 217 -0.04 -0.92 3.34
CA ALA A 217 1.13 -0.35 3.99
C ALA A 217 1.41 1.11 3.56
N GLN A 218 0.98 1.52 2.36
CA GLN A 218 1.02 2.93 1.93
C GLN A 218 0.14 3.86 2.78
N ASN A 219 -0.94 3.36 3.38
CA ASN A 219 -1.79 4.16 4.27
C ASN A 219 -1.04 4.52 5.55
N LEU A 220 -0.32 3.55 6.12
CA LEU A 220 0.52 3.76 7.30
C LEU A 220 1.65 4.74 6.99
N LEU A 221 2.27 4.62 5.81
CA LEU A 221 3.26 5.58 5.32
C LEU A 221 2.69 7.00 5.20
N SER A 222 1.46 7.14 4.69
CA SER A 222 0.77 8.43 4.58
C SER A 222 0.58 9.09 5.95
N ILE A 223 0.19 8.31 6.95
CA ILE A 223 0.08 8.78 8.34
C ILE A 223 1.44 9.19 8.90
N GLY A 224 2.50 8.44 8.57
CA GLY A 224 3.87 8.80 8.95
C GLY A 224 4.29 10.18 8.45
N PHE A 225 3.94 10.53 7.21
CA PHE A 225 4.22 11.86 6.64
C PHE A 225 3.33 12.96 7.21
N ILE A 226 2.05 12.68 7.43
CA ILE A 226 1.13 13.62 8.10
C ILE A 226 1.67 13.96 9.50
N ASN A 227 2.02 12.95 10.30
CA ASN A 227 2.54 13.13 11.66
C ASN A 227 3.88 13.87 11.67
N LYS A 228 4.76 13.62 10.70
CA LYS A 228 6.05 14.31 10.56
C LYS A 228 5.86 15.80 10.24
N THR A 229 4.85 16.14 9.43
CA THR A 229 4.65 17.52 8.95
C THR A 229 3.80 18.35 9.90
N PHE A 230 2.66 17.80 10.36
CA PHE A 230 1.68 18.52 11.18
C PHE A 230 1.83 18.24 12.68
N GLY A 231 2.66 17.27 13.07
CA GLY A 231 2.84 16.84 14.46
C GLY A 231 1.81 15.80 14.90
N ALA A 232 2.10 15.12 16.02
CA ALA A 232 1.29 14.01 16.52
C ALA A 232 -0.13 14.41 16.99
N GLY A 233 -0.37 15.69 17.26
CA GLY A 233 -1.69 16.23 17.63
C GLY A 233 -2.71 16.26 16.49
N HIS A 234 -2.27 16.11 15.25
CA HIS A 234 -3.12 15.99 14.05
C HIS A 234 -3.18 14.55 13.52
N SER A 235 -2.88 13.57 14.38
CA SER A 235 -2.88 12.16 13.99
C SER A 235 -4.28 11.69 13.62
N VAL A 236 -4.37 11.03 12.46
CA VAL A 236 -5.61 10.44 11.95
C VAL A 236 -5.83 9.13 12.68
N SER A 237 -6.93 9.02 13.44
CA SER A 237 -7.27 7.77 14.10
C SER A 237 -7.75 6.72 13.10
N TRP A 238 -7.69 5.45 13.48
CA TRP A 238 -8.19 4.35 12.66
C TRP A 238 -9.67 4.51 12.31
N LEU A 239 -10.46 5.02 13.26
CA LEU A 239 -11.89 5.25 13.04
C LEU A 239 -12.13 6.42 12.08
N ASP A 240 -11.35 7.50 12.15
CA ASP A 240 -11.52 8.64 11.24
C ASP A 240 -11.18 8.24 9.80
N TRP A 241 -10.15 7.40 9.61
CA TRP A 241 -9.85 6.80 8.31
C TRP A 241 -11.00 5.92 7.82
N LEU A 242 -11.54 5.04 8.68
CA LEU A 242 -12.66 4.16 8.33
C LEU A 242 -13.89 4.97 7.90
N LEU A 243 -14.24 6.03 8.65
CA LEU A 243 -15.37 6.91 8.33
C LEU A 243 -15.17 7.66 7.01
N ALA A 244 -13.93 8.04 6.69
CA ALA A 244 -13.60 8.69 5.43
C ALA A 244 -13.63 7.71 4.23
N GLY A 245 -13.01 6.52 4.37
CA GLY A 245 -12.77 5.59 3.27
C GLY A 245 -13.84 4.51 3.07
N ALA A 246 -14.39 3.94 4.13
CA ALA A 246 -15.27 2.77 4.04
C ALA A 246 -16.57 3.03 3.24
N PRO A 247 -17.23 4.20 3.36
CA PRO A 247 -18.41 4.52 2.52
C PRO A 247 -18.11 4.46 1.01
N TRP A 248 -16.95 4.99 0.59
CA TRP A 248 -16.49 4.92 -0.80
C TRP A 248 -16.19 3.47 -1.20
N SER A 249 -15.45 2.72 -0.35
CA SER A 249 -15.09 1.32 -0.63
C SER A 249 -16.31 0.40 -0.72
N LEU A 250 -17.34 0.62 0.10
CA LEU A 250 -18.58 -0.14 0.06
C LEU A 250 -19.34 0.13 -1.24
N THR A 251 -19.46 1.39 -1.65
CA THR A 251 -20.07 1.79 -2.91
C THR A 251 -19.34 1.17 -4.10
N MET A 252 -18.00 1.24 -4.09
CA MET A 252 -17.16 0.62 -5.11
C MET A 252 -17.26 -0.91 -5.14
N SER A 253 -17.49 -1.56 -4.00
CA SER A 253 -17.69 -3.02 -3.93
C SER A 253 -18.99 -3.44 -4.64
N VAL A 254 -20.06 -2.66 -4.46
CA VAL A 254 -21.33 -2.87 -5.18
C VAL A 254 -21.13 -2.68 -6.69
N ILE A 255 -20.42 -1.63 -7.09
CA ILE A 255 -20.08 -1.37 -8.50
C ILE A 255 -19.24 -2.49 -9.08
N LEU A 256 -18.22 -2.96 -8.36
CA LEU A 256 -17.37 -4.07 -8.78
C LEU A 256 -18.19 -5.33 -9.07
N TYR A 257 -19.17 -5.66 -8.21
CA TYR A 257 -20.06 -6.79 -8.45
C TYR A 257 -20.79 -6.67 -9.80
N PHE A 258 -21.47 -5.55 -10.04
CA PHE A 258 -22.22 -5.35 -11.28
C PHE A 258 -21.31 -5.27 -12.51
N LEU A 259 -20.14 -4.64 -12.37
CA LEU A 259 -19.18 -4.49 -13.44
C LEU A 259 -18.56 -5.83 -13.84
N ALA A 260 -18.18 -6.66 -12.86
CA ALA A 260 -17.69 -8.00 -13.10
C ALA A 260 -18.74 -8.86 -13.81
N ARG A 261 -20.00 -8.82 -13.34
CA ARG A 261 -21.12 -9.52 -13.99
C ARG A 261 -21.38 -9.07 -15.42
N LYS A 262 -21.18 -7.78 -15.73
CA LYS A 262 -21.41 -7.21 -17.07
C LYS A 262 -20.26 -7.48 -18.03
N LEU A 263 -19.01 -7.37 -17.57
CA LEU A 263 -17.82 -7.51 -18.41
C LEU A 263 -17.32 -8.94 -18.54
N LEU A 264 -17.59 -9.77 -17.53
CA LEU A 264 -17.21 -11.18 -17.44
C LEU A 264 -18.44 -12.01 -17.02
N PRO A 265 -19.53 -12.02 -17.83
CA PRO A 265 -20.74 -12.76 -17.48
C PRO A 265 -20.42 -14.27 -17.39
N PRO A 266 -20.83 -14.95 -16.31
CA PRO A 266 -20.50 -16.35 -16.12
C PRO A 266 -21.24 -17.24 -17.12
N GLU A 267 -20.61 -18.35 -17.50
CA GLU A 267 -21.14 -19.34 -18.43
C GLU A 267 -22.34 -20.11 -17.87
N THR A 268 -22.36 -20.34 -16.55
CA THR A 268 -23.41 -21.06 -15.85
C THR A 268 -23.81 -20.28 -14.58
N GLU A 269 -25.08 -20.37 -14.17
CA GLU A 269 -25.55 -19.74 -12.92
C GLU A 269 -25.61 -20.74 -11.76
N ALA A 270 -25.91 -22.01 -12.05
CA ALA A 270 -25.89 -23.10 -11.10
C ALA A 270 -24.50 -23.73 -11.06
N VAL A 271 -23.96 -23.85 -9.86
CA VAL A 271 -22.66 -24.45 -9.64
C VAL A 271 -22.85 -25.54 -8.58
N GLU A 272 -22.90 -26.80 -9.02
CA GLU A 272 -23.19 -27.95 -8.15
C GLU A 272 -21.93 -28.39 -7.38
N GLY A 273 -22.04 -28.65 -6.07
CA GLY A 273 -20.97 -29.27 -5.26
C GLY A 273 -19.97 -28.33 -4.54
N GLY A 274 -19.89 -27.04 -4.87
CA GLY A 274 -18.90 -26.16 -4.23
C GLY A 274 -19.24 -25.70 -2.82
N SER A 275 -20.53 -25.67 -2.45
CA SER A 275 -20.88 -25.52 -1.02
C SER A 275 -20.36 -26.71 -0.21
N GLU A 276 -20.41 -27.92 -0.77
CA GLU A 276 -19.87 -29.12 -0.11
C GLU A 276 -18.34 -29.08 -0.06
N ALA A 277 -17.68 -28.64 -1.14
CA ALA A 277 -16.22 -28.47 -1.15
C ALA A 277 -15.75 -27.47 -0.08
N ILE A 278 -16.43 -26.32 0.05
CA ILE A 278 -16.11 -25.32 1.09
C ILE A 278 -16.39 -25.88 2.49
N LYS A 279 -17.53 -26.56 2.69
CA LYS A 279 -17.87 -27.19 3.98
C LYS A 279 -16.88 -28.27 4.36
N LYS A 280 -16.45 -29.09 3.40
CA LYS A 280 -15.44 -30.14 3.57
C LYS A 280 -14.09 -29.52 3.94
N ALA A 281 -13.61 -28.53 3.19
CA ALA A 281 -12.37 -27.82 3.49
C ALA A 281 -12.42 -27.16 4.88
N LEU A 282 -13.57 -26.59 5.28
CA LEU A 282 -13.75 -26.02 6.61
C LEU A 282 -13.74 -27.10 7.71
N ALA A 283 -14.33 -28.28 7.45
CA ALA A 283 -14.32 -29.41 8.38
C ALA A 283 -12.91 -30.01 8.53
N GLU A 284 -12.13 -30.05 7.45
CA GLU A 284 -10.73 -30.51 7.44
C GLU A 284 -9.80 -29.62 8.28
N LEU A 285 -10.14 -28.34 8.51
CA LEU A 285 -9.42 -27.47 9.44
C LEU A 285 -9.57 -27.87 10.92
N GLY A 286 -10.52 -28.75 11.24
CA GLY A 286 -10.79 -29.17 12.62
C GLY A 286 -11.31 -28.05 13.54
N PRO A 287 -11.37 -28.28 14.86
CA PRO A 287 -11.85 -27.30 15.83
C PRO A 287 -10.90 -26.11 15.98
N THR A 288 -11.42 -24.95 16.39
CA THR A 288 -10.61 -23.74 16.61
C THR A 288 -9.57 -23.97 17.72
N THR A 289 -8.31 -23.83 17.36
CA THR A 289 -7.16 -24.07 18.24
C THR A 289 -7.00 -22.97 19.30
N GLY A 290 -6.27 -23.25 20.37
CA GLY A 290 -5.96 -22.25 21.40
C GLY A 290 -5.21 -21.03 20.84
N LYS A 291 -4.30 -21.25 19.88
CA LYS A 291 -3.56 -20.16 19.21
C LYS A 291 -4.49 -19.27 18.38
N GLU A 292 -5.43 -19.85 17.64
CA GLU A 292 -6.45 -19.10 16.89
C GLU A 292 -7.32 -18.26 17.84
N LYS A 293 -7.82 -18.84 18.94
CA LYS A 293 -8.62 -18.11 19.94
C LYS A 293 -7.87 -16.92 20.54
N ARG A 294 -6.59 -17.12 20.90
CA ARG A 294 -5.73 -16.03 21.42
C ARG A 294 -5.52 -14.95 20.38
N LEU A 295 -5.24 -15.31 19.12
CA LEU A 295 -5.09 -14.35 18.04
C LEU A 295 -6.37 -13.54 17.81
N ILE A 296 -7.54 -14.19 17.78
CA ILE A 296 -8.85 -13.51 17.71
C ILE A 296 -8.99 -12.51 18.85
N GLY A 297 -8.71 -12.92 20.09
CA GLY A 297 -8.78 -12.05 21.27
C GLY A 297 -7.87 -10.83 21.15
N ILE A 298 -6.61 -11.04 20.76
CA ILE A 298 -5.65 -9.93 20.58
C ILE A 298 -6.10 -9.01 19.45
N SER A 299 -6.55 -9.53 18.30
CA SER A 299 -7.04 -8.73 17.17
C SER A 299 -8.26 -7.89 17.55
N LEU A 300 -9.22 -8.45 18.30
CA LEU A 300 -10.40 -7.72 18.76
C LEU A 300 -10.03 -6.61 19.74
N LEU A 301 -9.09 -6.87 20.66
CA LEU A 301 -8.56 -5.84 21.56
C LEU A 301 -7.85 -4.74 20.79
N LEU A 302 -6.98 -5.08 19.83
CA LEU A 302 -6.32 -4.08 18.98
C LEU A 302 -7.33 -3.21 18.24
N LEU A 303 -8.35 -3.81 17.60
CA LEU A 303 -9.42 -3.07 16.92
C LEU A 303 -10.20 -2.17 17.88
N LEU A 304 -10.47 -2.62 19.11
CA LEU A 304 -11.13 -1.81 20.14
C LEU A 304 -10.29 -0.57 20.49
N PHE A 305 -9.01 -0.74 20.80
CA PHE A 305 -8.13 0.39 21.13
C PHE A 305 -7.86 1.30 19.92
N TRP A 306 -7.74 0.75 18.71
CA TRP A 306 -7.58 1.55 17.50
C TRP A 306 -8.81 2.41 17.21
N SER A 307 -10.01 1.85 17.39
CA SER A 307 -11.28 2.54 17.13
C SER A 307 -11.65 3.57 18.20
N THR A 308 -11.16 3.39 19.42
CA THR A 308 -11.47 4.26 20.57
C THR A 308 -10.34 5.25 20.90
N GLY A 309 -9.16 5.10 20.28
CA GLY A 309 -8.03 6.02 20.40
C GLY A 309 -8.37 7.45 19.99
N GLY A 310 -7.94 8.41 20.82
CA GLY A 310 -8.23 9.84 20.65
C GLY A 310 -9.65 10.25 21.06
N LYS A 311 -10.55 9.30 21.33
CA LYS A 311 -11.96 9.56 21.72
C LYS A 311 -12.25 9.13 23.16
N LEU A 312 -11.95 7.88 23.52
CA LEU A 312 -12.15 7.35 24.87
C LEU A 312 -10.86 7.24 25.68
N HIS A 313 -9.70 7.19 25.01
CA HIS A 313 -8.40 7.15 25.66
C HIS A 313 -7.33 7.85 24.82
N SER A 314 -6.25 8.30 25.47
CA SER A 314 -5.10 8.95 24.85
C SER A 314 -3.95 8.00 24.54
N ILE A 315 -4.15 6.69 24.68
CA ILE A 315 -3.11 5.69 24.41
C ILE A 315 -2.79 5.66 22.91
N ASP A 316 -1.51 5.84 22.57
CA ASP A 316 -1.01 5.83 21.21
C ASP A 316 -1.21 4.47 20.51
N THR A 317 -1.65 4.52 19.24
CA THR A 317 -1.96 3.35 18.41
C THR A 317 -0.75 2.44 18.25
N THR A 318 0.45 3.01 18.07
CA THR A 318 1.67 2.24 17.86
C THR A 318 2.05 1.47 19.11
N SER A 319 1.95 2.12 20.27
CA SER A 319 2.23 1.56 21.59
C SER A 319 1.33 0.37 21.92
N VAL A 320 0.01 0.50 21.71
CA VAL A 320 -0.93 -0.62 21.90
C VAL A 320 -0.62 -1.79 20.96
N THR A 321 -0.25 -1.47 19.71
CA THR A 321 0.08 -2.48 18.71
C THR A 321 1.34 -3.26 19.09
N LEU A 322 2.38 -2.58 19.59
CA LEU A 322 3.60 -3.22 20.08
C LEU A 322 3.33 -4.07 21.33
N ALA A 323 2.45 -3.64 22.23
CA ALA A 323 2.03 -4.46 23.37
C ALA A 323 1.30 -5.73 22.92
N GLY A 324 0.37 -5.62 21.96
CA GLY A 324 -0.29 -6.78 21.35
C GLY A 324 0.72 -7.74 20.69
N LEU A 325 1.71 -7.20 19.99
CA LEU A 325 2.78 -7.98 19.38
C LEU A 325 3.64 -8.71 20.41
N ALA A 326 4.00 -8.04 21.51
CA ALA A 326 4.75 -8.65 22.60
C ALA A 326 3.98 -9.85 23.18
N ILE A 327 2.67 -9.71 23.41
CA ILE A 327 1.80 -10.81 23.87
C ILE A 327 1.81 -11.97 22.86
N MET A 328 1.74 -11.68 21.56
CA MET A 328 1.77 -12.72 20.51
C MET A 328 3.08 -13.52 20.49
N LEU A 329 4.20 -12.95 20.96
CA LEU A 329 5.53 -13.56 20.95
C LEU A 329 5.95 -14.17 22.30
N LEU A 330 5.15 -14.01 23.36
CA LEU A 330 5.47 -14.57 24.68
C LEU A 330 5.61 -16.11 24.63
N PRO A 331 6.63 -16.71 25.26
CA PRO A 331 6.77 -18.16 25.30
C PRO A 331 5.62 -18.81 26.09
N GLY A 332 5.10 -19.93 25.59
CA GLY A 332 3.99 -20.71 26.20
C GLY A 332 2.59 -20.09 26.07
N ILE A 333 2.49 -18.75 26.15
CA ILE A 333 1.22 -18.01 26.06
C ILE A 333 0.97 -17.50 24.64
N GLY A 334 2.01 -17.08 23.94
CA GLY A 334 1.93 -16.45 22.62
C GLY A 334 1.34 -17.33 21.53
N VAL A 335 1.15 -16.70 20.38
CA VAL A 335 0.54 -17.29 19.17
C VAL A 335 1.62 -17.90 18.28
N MET A 336 2.82 -17.30 18.25
CA MET A 336 3.91 -17.65 17.34
C MET A 336 5.28 -17.48 18.00
N SER A 337 6.29 -18.18 17.47
CA SER A 337 7.68 -17.99 17.84
C SER A 337 8.42 -17.02 16.90
N TRP A 338 9.52 -16.44 17.38
CA TRP A 338 10.38 -15.58 16.54
C TRP A 338 10.83 -16.28 15.25
N LYS A 339 11.26 -17.54 15.34
CA LYS A 339 11.71 -18.33 14.18
C LYS A 339 10.63 -18.55 13.13
N GLU A 340 9.36 -18.61 13.53
CA GLU A 340 8.24 -18.77 12.60
C GLU A 340 7.91 -17.47 11.88
N VAL A 341 7.97 -16.34 12.59
CA VAL A 341 7.63 -15.02 12.04
C VAL A 341 8.76 -14.46 11.17
N GLU A 342 10.02 -14.64 11.55
CA GLU A 342 11.19 -14.18 10.80
C GLU A 342 11.21 -14.68 9.35
N LYS A 343 10.74 -15.90 9.12
CA LYS A 343 10.66 -16.52 7.78
C LYS A 343 9.53 -16.00 6.91
N ARG A 344 8.52 -15.34 7.50
CA ARG A 344 7.30 -14.88 6.82
C ARG A 344 7.25 -13.37 6.64
N VAL A 345 7.96 -12.63 7.49
CA VAL A 345 8.08 -11.18 7.39
C VAL A 345 8.97 -10.82 6.18
N GLN A 346 8.48 -9.91 5.35
CA GLN A 346 9.22 -9.40 4.19
C GLN A 346 10.16 -8.26 4.62
N TRP A 347 11.32 -8.59 5.17
CA TRP A 347 12.28 -7.61 5.71
C TRP A 347 12.68 -6.50 4.71
N GLY A 348 12.74 -6.83 3.41
CA GLY A 348 13.00 -5.84 2.36
C GLY A 348 11.93 -4.75 2.28
N THR A 349 10.66 -5.10 2.53
CA THR A 349 9.56 -4.14 2.62
C THR A 349 9.78 -3.18 3.78
N LEU A 350 10.17 -3.67 4.97
CA LEU A 350 10.47 -2.79 6.12
C LEU A 350 11.62 -1.84 5.84
N LEU A 351 12.69 -2.31 5.20
CA LEU A 351 13.79 -1.48 4.77
C LEU A 351 13.31 -0.38 3.80
N MET A 352 12.50 -0.76 2.80
CA MET A 352 11.96 0.16 1.81
C MET A 352 11.04 1.22 2.45
N PHE A 353 10.21 0.85 3.43
CA PHE A 353 9.39 1.80 4.19
C PHE A 353 10.24 2.78 5.01
N GLY A 354 11.24 2.28 5.74
CA GLY A 354 12.13 3.11 6.53
C GLY A 354 12.84 4.15 5.66
N ILE A 355 13.42 3.71 4.54
CA ILE A 355 14.09 4.62 3.60
C ILE A 355 13.10 5.51 2.85
N GLY A 356 11.91 5.04 2.50
CA GLY A 356 10.88 5.86 1.88
C GLY A 356 10.43 7.02 2.78
N ILE A 357 10.24 6.75 4.07
CA ILE A 357 9.96 7.80 5.07
C ILE A 357 11.14 8.76 5.18
N SER A 358 12.38 8.24 5.21
CA SER A 358 13.59 9.07 5.27
C SER A 358 13.75 9.94 4.03
N LEU A 359 13.51 9.41 2.83
CA LEU A 359 13.56 10.15 1.56
C LEU A 359 12.58 11.33 1.60
N GLY A 360 11.33 11.07 1.96
CA GLY A 360 10.30 12.10 2.10
C GLY A 360 10.60 13.13 3.20
N SER A 361 11.07 12.66 4.36
CA SER A 361 11.46 13.53 5.48
C SER A 361 12.65 14.41 5.12
N THR A 362 13.64 13.87 4.42
CA THR A 362 14.82 14.61 3.96
C THR A 362 14.44 15.62 2.88
N LEU A 363 13.47 15.33 2.00
CA LEU A 363 12.93 16.31 1.04
C LEU A 363 12.29 17.52 1.75
N LEU A 364 11.58 17.28 2.87
CA LEU A 364 11.02 18.36 3.69
C LEU A 364 12.12 19.12 4.44
N ASP A 365 13.02 18.40 5.12
CA ASP A 365 14.09 18.98 5.94
C ASP A 365 15.09 19.80 5.07
N THR A 366 15.22 19.50 3.78
CA THR A 366 16.09 20.22 2.82
C THR A 366 15.38 21.28 1.98
N GLN A 367 14.11 21.58 2.28
CA GLN A 367 13.25 22.54 1.55
C GLN A 367 12.97 22.18 0.08
N ALA A 368 13.45 21.04 -0.42
CA ALA A 368 13.21 20.56 -1.78
C ALA A 368 11.72 20.35 -2.07
N ALA A 369 10.98 19.77 -1.12
CA ALA A 369 9.53 19.57 -1.26
C ALA A 369 8.78 20.90 -1.43
N SER A 370 9.07 21.88 -0.57
CA SER A 370 8.45 23.21 -0.60
C SER A 370 8.80 23.98 -1.87
N TRP A 371 10.05 23.85 -2.35
CA TRP A 371 10.48 24.42 -3.61
C TRP A 371 9.66 23.85 -4.77
N MET A 372 9.60 22.53 -4.93
CA MET A 372 8.83 21.88 -6.00
C MET A 372 7.34 22.25 -5.92
N ALA A 373 6.77 22.24 -4.72
CA ALA A 373 5.40 22.65 -4.46
C ALA A 373 5.10 24.05 -5.00
N ASN A 374 5.95 25.04 -4.70
CA ASN A 374 5.75 26.42 -5.15
C ASN A 374 5.76 26.57 -6.68
N TYR A 375 6.61 25.83 -7.38
CA TYR A 375 6.61 25.82 -8.85
C TYR A 375 5.34 25.18 -9.41
N VAL A 376 4.84 24.11 -8.79
CA VAL A 376 3.60 23.45 -9.23
C VAL A 376 2.39 24.36 -8.97
N VAL A 377 2.27 24.97 -7.78
CA VAL A 377 1.16 25.87 -7.45
C VAL A 377 1.09 27.03 -8.44
N LYS A 378 2.20 27.77 -8.61
CA LYS A 378 2.24 28.94 -9.49
C LYS A 378 2.16 28.56 -10.97
N GLY A 379 2.85 27.48 -11.37
CA GLY A 379 2.91 27.05 -12.76
C GLY A 379 1.58 26.54 -13.30
N PHE A 380 0.76 25.92 -12.45
CA PHE A 380 -0.58 25.44 -12.80
C PHE A 380 -1.72 26.34 -12.30
N GLY A 381 -1.41 27.47 -11.65
CA GLY A 381 -2.41 28.40 -11.11
C GLY A 381 -3.33 27.78 -10.07
N LEU A 382 -2.82 26.85 -9.25
CA LEU A 382 -3.63 26.12 -8.27
C LEU A 382 -4.14 27.02 -7.15
N ASP A 383 -3.45 28.13 -6.89
CA ASP A 383 -3.80 29.15 -5.90
C ASP A 383 -5.07 29.96 -6.26
N GLY A 384 -5.54 29.89 -7.50
CA GLY A 384 -6.82 30.48 -7.94
C GLY A 384 -7.99 29.50 -8.02
N LEU A 385 -7.78 28.22 -7.72
CA LEU A 385 -8.78 27.16 -7.91
C LEU A 385 -9.51 26.80 -6.61
N PRO A 386 -10.80 26.44 -6.66
CA PRO A 386 -11.51 25.93 -5.49
C PRO A 386 -10.92 24.58 -5.04
N SER A 387 -11.02 24.26 -3.74
CA SER A 387 -10.40 23.06 -3.17
C SER A 387 -10.78 21.75 -3.88
N LEU A 388 -12.03 21.63 -4.35
CA LEU A 388 -12.48 20.48 -5.15
C LEU A 388 -11.72 20.33 -6.48
N ALA A 389 -11.43 21.44 -7.18
CA ALA A 389 -10.70 21.41 -8.44
C ALA A 389 -9.22 21.04 -8.21
N ILE A 390 -8.62 21.57 -7.14
CA ILE A 390 -7.26 21.19 -6.72
C ILE A 390 -7.20 19.69 -6.45
N PHE A 391 -8.12 19.18 -5.62
CA PHE A 391 -8.21 17.75 -5.33
C PHE A 391 -8.38 16.92 -6.61
N ALA A 392 -9.27 17.33 -7.52
CA ALA A 392 -9.50 16.62 -8.77
C ALA A 392 -8.23 16.50 -9.63
N ILE A 393 -7.50 17.60 -9.82
CA ILE A 393 -6.27 17.64 -10.61
C ILE A 393 -5.19 16.74 -9.98
N LEU A 394 -4.97 16.89 -8.67
CA LEU A 394 -3.95 16.12 -7.96
C LEU A 394 -4.29 14.62 -7.89
N ALA A 395 -5.55 14.26 -7.67
CA ALA A 395 -6.01 12.88 -7.69
C ALA A 395 -5.85 12.25 -9.08
N ALA A 396 -6.22 12.97 -10.14
CA ALA A 396 -6.04 12.49 -11.51
C ALA A 396 -4.56 12.30 -11.85
N PHE A 397 -3.70 13.25 -11.46
CA PHE A 397 -2.25 13.14 -11.62
C PHE A 397 -1.70 11.88 -10.92
N LEU A 398 -2.07 11.65 -9.66
CA LEU A 398 -1.66 10.48 -8.89
C LEU A 398 -2.12 9.16 -9.54
N ILE A 399 -3.36 9.09 -10.02
CA ILE A 399 -3.89 7.91 -10.70
C ILE A 399 -3.13 7.62 -11.98
N ILE A 400 -2.83 8.65 -12.78
CA ILE A 400 -2.12 8.50 -14.06
C ILE A 400 -0.67 8.07 -13.81
N ILE A 401 0.05 8.74 -12.91
CA ILE A 401 1.46 8.43 -12.65
C ILE A 401 1.62 7.05 -12.01
N HIS A 402 0.64 6.58 -11.24
CA HIS A 402 0.63 5.22 -10.68
C HIS A 402 0.73 4.14 -11.76
N LEU A 403 0.25 4.38 -12.99
CA LEU A 403 0.43 3.43 -14.10
C LEU A 403 1.89 3.06 -14.34
N GLY A 404 2.81 4.00 -14.09
CA GLY A 404 4.25 3.77 -14.20
C GLY A 404 4.88 3.11 -12.97
N PHE A 405 4.19 3.05 -11.83
CA PHE A 405 4.72 2.46 -10.60
C PHE A 405 4.17 1.05 -10.38
N ALA A 406 5.05 0.09 -10.12
CA ALA A 406 4.65 -1.27 -9.71
C ALA A 406 4.22 -1.36 -8.23
N SER A 407 4.38 -0.26 -7.48
CA SER A 407 4.14 -0.22 -6.04
C SER A 407 3.52 1.10 -5.61
N ALA A 408 2.28 1.04 -5.12
CA ALA A 408 1.59 2.17 -4.48
C ALA A 408 2.38 2.74 -3.29
N THR A 409 3.15 1.90 -2.60
CA THR A 409 4.06 2.32 -1.52
C THR A 409 5.17 3.22 -2.05
N ALA A 410 5.81 2.83 -3.15
CA ALA A 410 6.88 3.63 -3.75
C ALA A 410 6.35 4.97 -4.26
N LEU A 411 5.18 4.97 -4.88
CA LEU A 411 4.48 6.20 -5.29
C LEU A 411 4.21 7.13 -4.10
N THR A 412 3.69 6.58 -2.99
CA THR A 412 3.43 7.34 -1.76
C THR A 412 4.71 7.92 -1.18
N ALA A 413 5.79 7.13 -1.11
CA ALA A 413 7.08 7.58 -0.60
C ALA A 413 7.67 8.73 -1.45
N ALA A 414 7.50 8.66 -2.77
CA ALA A 414 8.02 9.65 -3.71
C ALA A 414 7.24 10.97 -3.68
N LEU A 415 5.91 10.91 -3.77
CA LEU A 415 5.10 12.08 -4.12
C LEU A 415 4.30 12.65 -2.96
N LEU A 416 3.90 11.84 -1.99
CA LEU A 416 3.01 12.34 -0.92
C LEU A 416 3.63 13.47 -0.07
N PRO A 417 4.93 13.46 0.29
CA PRO A 417 5.57 14.58 0.99
C PRO A 417 5.49 15.90 0.21
N ILE A 418 5.63 15.83 -1.12
CA ILE A 418 5.57 16.99 -2.02
C ILE A 418 4.14 17.51 -2.06
N LEU A 419 3.16 16.62 -2.15
CA LEU A 419 1.74 16.97 -2.12
C LEU A 419 1.33 17.59 -0.78
N ILE A 420 1.81 17.05 0.35
CA ILE A 420 1.58 17.64 1.66
C ILE A 420 2.15 19.07 1.71
N SER A 421 3.37 19.25 1.22
CA SER A 421 4.03 20.56 1.15
C SER A 421 3.27 21.54 0.25
N LEU A 422 2.77 21.07 -0.89
CA LEU A 422 1.91 21.80 -1.81
C LEU A 422 0.61 22.24 -1.15
N LEU A 423 -0.10 21.31 -0.50
CA LEU A 423 -1.34 21.63 0.19
C LEU A 423 -1.13 22.63 1.33
N SER A 424 0.04 22.57 1.99
CA SER A 424 0.41 23.48 3.07
C SER A 424 0.84 24.87 2.58
N SER A 425 1.22 25.01 1.30
CA SER A 425 1.60 26.30 0.72
C SER A 425 0.42 27.04 0.07
N LEU A 426 -0.74 26.41 -0.05
CA LEU A 426 -1.94 27.03 -0.61
C LEU A 426 -2.53 28.09 0.36
N PRO A 427 -3.12 29.18 -0.17
CA PRO A 427 -3.78 30.18 0.65
C PRO A 427 -4.90 29.59 1.53
N PRO A 428 -4.97 29.95 2.83
CA PRO A 428 -6.03 29.48 3.73
C PRO A 428 -7.45 29.84 3.27
N GLU A 429 -7.58 30.92 2.50
CA GLU A 429 -8.83 31.44 1.91
C GLU A 429 -9.50 30.46 0.96
N LEU A 430 -8.74 29.52 0.38
CA LEU A 430 -9.27 28.45 -0.47
C LEU A 430 -10.03 27.38 0.33
N GLY A 431 -9.97 27.44 1.66
CA GLY A 431 -10.66 26.52 2.55
C GLY A 431 -10.14 25.08 2.49
N VAL A 432 -8.90 24.89 2.00
CA VAL A 432 -8.24 23.57 1.91
C VAL A 432 -7.85 23.11 3.30
N ASN A 433 -8.30 21.94 3.73
CA ASN A 433 -7.74 21.21 4.86
C ASN A 433 -6.54 20.34 4.39
N PRO A 434 -5.28 20.70 4.71
CA PRO A 434 -4.12 19.97 4.20
C PRO A 434 -4.04 18.53 4.71
N VAL A 435 -4.42 18.29 5.97
CA VAL A 435 -4.44 16.94 6.56
C VAL A 435 -5.52 16.09 5.89
N GLY A 436 -6.73 16.63 5.81
CA GLY A 436 -7.87 15.95 5.20
C GLY A 436 -7.60 15.60 3.74
N MET A 437 -7.18 16.58 2.95
CA MET A 437 -6.93 16.38 1.52
C MET A 437 -5.75 15.43 1.28
N THR A 438 -4.74 15.40 2.16
CA THR A 438 -3.67 14.39 2.10
C THR A 438 -4.21 12.97 2.25
N ILE A 439 -5.16 12.71 3.16
CA ILE A 439 -5.80 11.40 3.30
C ILE A 439 -6.52 11.02 1.99
N LEU A 440 -7.26 11.96 1.41
CA LEU A 440 -8.01 11.74 0.17
C LEU A 440 -7.08 11.49 -1.03
N LEU A 441 -5.94 12.16 -1.10
CA LEU A 441 -4.91 11.90 -2.11
C LEU A 441 -4.25 10.53 -1.88
N ALA A 442 -4.04 10.11 -0.63
CA ALA A 442 -3.58 8.76 -0.31
C ALA A 442 -4.58 7.67 -0.78
N PHE A 443 -5.89 7.94 -0.77
CA PHE A 443 -6.88 7.05 -1.38
C PHE A 443 -6.65 6.89 -2.89
N SER A 444 -6.33 7.98 -3.58
CA SER A 444 -6.06 7.99 -5.02
C SER A 444 -4.81 7.18 -5.37
N VAL A 445 -3.80 7.17 -4.49
CA VAL A 445 -2.60 6.32 -4.66
C VAL A 445 -2.94 4.82 -4.62
N SER A 446 -4.05 4.41 -4.00
CA SER A 446 -4.44 3.00 -3.95
C SER A 446 -5.08 2.48 -5.26
N PHE A 447 -5.18 3.30 -6.31
CA PHE A 447 -5.80 2.96 -7.61
C PHE A 447 -4.93 2.07 -8.51
N GLY A 448 -4.38 0.98 -7.97
CA GLY A 448 -3.64 -0.04 -8.72
C GLY A 448 -4.55 -0.98 -9.53
N PHE A 449 -5.57 -0.43 -10.22
CA PHE A 449 -6.65 -1.23 -10.83
C PHE A 449 -6.35 -1.67 -12.27
N ILE A 450 -5.48 -0.97 -13.01
CA ILE A 450 -5.38 -1.09 -14.47
C ILE A 450 -4.38 -2.16 -14.90
N LEU A 451 -3.15 -2.16 -14.37
CA LEU A 451 -2.15 -3.17 -14.73
C LEU A 451 -1.92 -4.13 -13.56
N PRO A 452 -1.82 -5.44 -13.84
CA PRO A 452 -1.50 -6.43 -12.82
C PRO A 452 -0.18 -6.16 -12.10
N ILE A 453 0.79 -5.55 -12.79
CA ILE A 453 2.08 -5.21 -12.20
C ILE A 453 2.02 -4.04 -11.21
N ASN A 454 0.95 -3.21 -11.22
CA ASN A 454 0.82 -2.07 -10.30
C ASN A 454 0.72 -2.47 -8.83
N ALA A 455 0.44 -3.74 -8.53
CA ALA A 455 0.41 -4.21 -7.15
C ALA A 455 0.70 -5.71 -7.01
N PRO A 456 1.49 -6.13 -6.00
CA PRO A 456 1.82 -7.55 -5.80
C PRO A 456 0.59 -8.47 -5.63
N GLN A 457 -0.48 -8.01 -4.99
CA GLN A 457 -1.71 -8.80 -4.86
C GLN A 457 -2.36 -9.12 -6.21
N ASN A 458 -2.25 -8.22 -7.19
CA ASN A 458 -2.78 -8.47 -8.53
C ASN A 458 -1.93 -9.54 -9.25
N MET A 459 -0.61 -9.53 -9.04
CA MET A 459 0.30 -10.56 -9.55
C MET A 459 0.04 -11.94 -8.95
N VAL A 460 -0.35 -12.02 -7.67
CA VAL A 460 -0.78 -13.29 -7.05
C VAL A 460 -1.99 -13.89 -7.80
N CYS A 461 -2.99 -13.06 -8.12
CA CYS A 461 -4.12 -13.50 -8.91
C CYS A 461 -3.72 -13.85 -10.35
N MET A 462 -2.86 -13.06 -11.00
CA MET A 462 -2.36 -13.34 -12.35
C MET A 462 -1.59 -14.66 -12.42
N GLY A 463 -0.82 -15.01 -11.38
CA GLY A 463 -0.08 -16.26 -11.30
C GLY A 463 -0.97 -17.52 -11.32
N THR A 464 -2.29 -17.38 -11.15
CA THR A 464 -3.23 -18.48 -11.33
C THR A 464 -3.47 -18.80 -12.81
N ASP A 465 -3.14 -17.89 -13.73
CA ASP A 465 -3.36 -18.05 -15.17
C ASP A 465 -4.83 -18.35 -15.52
N THR A 466 -5.75 -17.73 -14.79
CA THR A 466 -7.21 -17.81 -15.00
C THR A 466 -7.78 -16.69 -15.86
N PHE A 467 -7.05 -15.58 -15.98
CA PHE A 467 -7.46 -14.41 -16.77
C PHE A 467 -6.29 -13.84 -17.57
N THR A 468 -6.62 -13.20 -18.68
CA THR A 468 -5.65 -12.47 -19.50
C THR A 468 -5.40 -11.06 -18.95
N PRO A 469 -4.20 -10.48 -19.13
CA PRO A 469 -3.93 -9.08 -18.79
C PRO A 469 -4.96 -8.13 -19.39
N ARG A 470 -5.43 -8.40 -20.62
CA ARG A 470 -6.45 -7.61 -21.31
C ARG A 470 -7.80 -7.60 -20.59
N GLN A 471 -8.25 -8.73 -20.04
CA GLN A 471 -9.46 -8.80 -19.23
C GLN A 471 -9.31 -7.98 -17.94
N PHE A 472 -8.17 -8.12 -17.26
CA PHE A 472 -7.87 -7.36 -16.05
C PHE A 472 -7.89 -5.85 -16.31
N THR A 473 -7.14 -5.40 -17.32
CA THR A 473 -7.06 -3.98 -17.72
C THR A 473 -8.40 -3.42 -18.15
N ARG A 474 -9.24 -4.21 -18.84
CA ARG A 474 -10.59 -3.78 -19.21
C ARG A 474 -11.42 -3.48 -17.96
N VAL A 475 -11.49 -4.40 -16.99
CA VAL A 475 -12.22 -4.17 -15.73
C VAL A 475 -11.62 -2.99 -14.97
N GLY A 476 -10.29 -2.95 -14.89
CA GLY A 476 -9.53 -1.90 -14.23
C GLY A 476 -9.81 -0.51 -14.75
N LEU A 477 -9.87 -0.31 -16.07
CA LEU A 477 -10.15 0.99 -16.68
C LEU A 477 -11.53 1.53 -16.26
N TYR A 478 -12.57 0.70 -16.32
CA TYR A 478 -13.92 1.10 -15.88
C TYR A 478 -13.94 1.40 -14.38
N LEU A 479 -13.29 0.58 -13.54
CA LEU A 479 -13.19 0.83 -12.10
C LEU A 479 -12.45 2.12 -11.80
N THR A 480 -11.36 2.42 -12.49
CA THR A 480 -10.60 3.67 -12.29
C THR A 480 -11.45 4.88 -12.63
N VAL A 481 -12.13 4.89 -13.77
CA VAL A 481 -12.98 6.02 -14.17
C VAL A 481 -14.14 6.20 -13.19
N ILE A 482 -14.88 5.14 -12.88
CA ILE A 482 -16.01 5.21 -11.95
C ILE A 482 -15.53 5.59 -10.54
N GLY A 483 -14.43 4.99 -10.08
CA GLY A 483 -13.82 5.26 -8.79
C GLY A 483 -13.39 6.71 -8.66
N TYR A 484 -12.75 7.28 -9.70
CA TYR A 484 -12.34 8.69 -9.72
C TYR A 484 -13.54 9.62 -9.66
N LEU A 485 -14.58 9.38 -10.47
CA LEU A 485 -15.82 10.16 -10.40
C LEU A 485 -16.49 10.07 -9.02
N LEU A 486 -16.43 8.90 -8.38
CA LEU A 486 -16.90 8.74 -7.00
C LEU A 486 -16.02 9.49 -6.00
N LEU A 487 -14.69 9.54 -6.16
CA LEU A 487 -13.85 10.38 -5.31
C LEU A 487 -14.32 11.84 -5.40
N LEU A 488 -14.60 12.35 -6.60
CA LEU A 488 -15.08 13.72 -6.79
C LEU A 488 -16.46 13.95 -6.16
N LEU A 489 -17.37 12.97 -6.29
CA LEU A 489 -18.67 13.04 -5.65
C LEU A 489 -18.56 13.08 -4.12
N PHE A 490 -17.73 12.22 -3.55
CA PHE A 490 -17.51 12.17 -2.09
C PHE A 490 -16.77 13.41 -1.59
N ALA A 491 -15.81 13.93 -2.36
CA ALA A 491 -15.17 15.22 -2.12
C ALA A 491 -16.17 16.36 -2.08
N ALA A 492 -17.10 16.43 -3.04
CA ALA A 492 -18.14 17.46 -3.05
C ALA A 492 -19.20 17.31 -1.94
N THR A 493 -19.32 16.13 -1.31
CA THR A 493 -20.40 15.80 -0.37
C THR A 493 -19.87 15.31 0.98
N TRP A 494 -19.69 14.00 1.16
CA TRP A 494 -19.34 13.34 2.42
C TRP A 494 -18.08 13.91 3.08
N TRP A 495 -17.01 14.11 2.30
CA TRP A 495 -15.75 14.62 2.84
C TRP A 495 -15.79 16.10 3.18
N LYS A 496 -16.63 16.87 2.49
CA LYS A 496 -16.93 18.25 2.90
C LYS A 496 -17.67 18.29 4.25
N ILE A 497 -18.60 17.36 4.49
CA ILE A 497 -19.31 17.21 5.77
C ILE A 497 -18.32 16.82 6.90
N LEU A 498 -17.38 15.93 6.60
CA LEU A 498 -16.31 15.55 7.54
C LEU A 498 -15.22 16.61 7.71
N GLY A 499 -15.27 17.72 6.96
CA GLY A 499 -14.27 18.79 7.03
C GLY A 499 -12.89 18.41 6.48
N LEU A 500 -12.82 17.47 5.52
CA LEU A 500 -11.57 16.95 4.94
C LEU A 500 -11.15 17.65 3.63
N MET A 501 -11.96 18.58 3.12
CA MET A 501 -11.80 19.25 1.82
C MET A 501 -11.09 20.58 1.87
#